data_AF-A0AAW2UWV7-F1
#
_entry.id   AF-A0AAW2UWV7-F1
#
_cell.length_a   1.000
_cell.length_b   1.000
_cell.length_c   1.000
_cell.angle_alpha   90.00
_cell.angle_beta   90.00
_cell.angle_gamma   90.00
#
_symmetry.space_group_name_H-M   'P 1'
#
loop_
_entity.id
_entity.type
_entity.pdbx_description
1 polymer ?
#
loop_
_entity_poly.entity_id
_entity_poly.type
_entity_poly.pdbx_seq_one_letter_code
_entity_poly.pdbx_strand_id
1 'polypeptide(L)'
;MLVILDENDKLNTPDDYDCIVRAEIPDKHDEPMLYEAVIPRMIHRPCGEMNVNVPCMKNGLARKIILNDLRLAPCTIRGSDYYPIYRHHDDGRSIALDHNCDVVVDNGWVVPYNPWLLLKYD
;
A
#
# COMPACT_ATOMS: atom_id res chain seq x y z
N MET A 1 13.33 -5.54 -3.75
CA MET A 1 14.25 -6.15 -2.77
C MET A 1 13.48 -7.21 -2.00
N LEU A 2 14.01 -8.43 -1.86
CA LEU A 2 13.40 -9.47 -1.02
C LEU A 2 14.18 -9.52 0.30
N VAL A 3 13.49 -9.38 1.42
CA VAL A 3 14.06 -9.53 2.77
C VAL A 3 13.55 -10.84 3.35
N ILE A 4 14.46 -11.69 3.80
CA ILE A 4 14.14 -12.98 4.44
C ILE A 4 14.60 -12.87 5.88
N LEU A 5 13.66 -13.05 6.81
CA LEU A 5 13.92 -12.97 8.25
C LEU A 5 14.35 -14.34 8.79
N ASP A 6 15.14 -14.34 9.86
CA ASP A 6 15.42 -15.56 10.64
C ASP A 6 14.11 -16.14 11.19
N GLU A 7 14.08 -17.45 11.47
CA GLU A 7 12.90 -18.13 12.02
C GLU A 7 12.36 -17.47 13.29
N ASN A 8 13.26 -16.96 14.15
CA ASN A 8 12.86 -16.32 15.41
C ASN A 8 12.34 -14.88 15.22
N ASP A 9 12.64 -14.26 14.08
CA ASP A 9 12.24 -12.89 13.74
C ASP A 9 11.01 -12.87 12.80
N LYS A 10 10.43 -14.04 12.51
CA LYS A 10 9.25 -14.13 11.65
C LYS A 10 8.05 -13.41 12.26
N LEU A 11 7.43 -12.59 11.44
CA LEU A 11 6.15 -11.95 11.71
C LEU A 11 5.04 -12.99 11.51
N ASN A 12 4.30 -13.31 12.56
CA ASN A 12 3.33 -14.40 12.53
C ASN A 12 1.90 -13.95 12.86
N THR A 13 1.76 -12.74 13.41
CA THR A 13 0.49 -12.16 13.82
C THR A 13 0.19 -10.87 13.06
N PRO A 14 -1.09 -10.48 12.94
CA PRO A 14 -1.47 -9.17 12.41
C PRO A 14 -0.72 -7.99 13.06
N ASP A 15 -0.56 -8.04 14.38
CA ASP A 15 0.12 -6.99 15.13
C ASP A 15 1.61 -6.89 14.75
N ASP A 16 2.27 -8.03 14.48
CA ASP A 16 3.66 -8.03 14.01
C ASP A 16 3.79 -7.32 12.66
N TYR A 17 2.84 -7.55 11.76
CA TYR A 17 2.82 -6.89 10.45
C TYR A 17 2.57 -5.38 10.59
N ASP A 18 1.58 -4.99 11.38
CA ASP A 18 1.20 -3.60 11.60
C ASP A 18 2.32 -2.79 12.30
N CYS A 19 3.19 -3.46 13.07
CA CYS A 19 4.37 -2.82 13.67
C CYS A 19 5.41 -2.37 12.64
N ILE A 20 5.47 -2.99 11.46
CA ILE A 20 6.57 -2.78 10.51
C ILE A 20 6.13 -2.38 9.10
N VAL A 21 4.88 -2.62 8.73
CA VAL A 21 4.31 -2.28 7.42
C VAL A 21 3.11 -1.36 7.64
N ARG A 22 3.06 -0.29 6.84
CA ARG A 22 1.93 0.64 6.77
C ARG A 22 1.32 0.60 5.39
N ALA A 23 0.02 0.83 5.31
CA ALA A 23 -0.73 0.90 4.05
C ALA A 23 -1.63 2.14 4.03
N GLU A 24 -1.09 3.26 4.50
CA GLU A 24 -1.78 4.54 4.64
C GLU A 24 -0.95 5.70 4.12
N ILE A 25 -1.63 6.79 3.75
CA ILE A 25 -1.02 8.06 3.38
C ILE A 25 -0.56 8.74 4.68
N PRO A 26 0.76 9.01 4.84
CA PRO A 26 1.28 9.72 6.01
C PRO A 26 0.64 11.11 6.14
N ASP A 27 0.66 11.67 7.35
CA ASP A 27 0.31 13.08 7.47
C ASP A 27 1.44 13.97 6.94
N LYS A 28 1.10 14.95 6.11
CA LYS A 28 2.09 15.85 5.48
C LYS A 28 2.77 16.76 6.50
N HIS A 29 2.11 17.10 7.60
CA HIS A 29 2.65 17.96 8.64
C HIS A 29 3.49 17.17 9.64
N ASP A 30 3.02 15.98 10.03
CA ASP A 30 3.71 15.18 11.04
C ASP A 30 4.89 14.37 10.45
N GLU A 31 4.74 13.85 9.23
CA GLU A 31 5.72 12.98 8.58
C GLU A 31 6.06 13.45 7.14
N PRO A 32 6.57 14.68 6.95
CA PRO A 32 6.73 15.29 5.63
C PRO A 32 7.64 14.49 4.68
N MET A 33 8.76 13.95 5.19
CA MET A 33 9.68 13.15 4.38
C MET A 33 9.04 11.85 3.90
N LEU A 34 8.27 11.18 4.77
CA LEU A 34 7.59 9.94 4.42
C LEU A 34 6.46 10.23 3.44
N TYR A 35 5.73 11.32 3.64
CA TYR A 35 4.72 11.79 2.70
C TYR A 35 5.31 11.97 1.30
N GLU A 36 6.41 12.72 1.17
CA GLU A 36 7.10 12.95 -0.10
C GLU A 36 7.62 11.66 -0.75
N ALA A 37 7.98 10.65 0.04
CA ALA A 37 8.40 9.35 -0.47
C ALA A 37 7.21 8.49 -0.94
N VAL A 38 6.12 8.47 -0.16
CA VAL A 38 4.94 7.63 -0.38
C VAL A 38 4.14 8.07 -1.60
N ILE A 39 3.82 9.37 -1.73
CA ILE A 39 2.93 9.84 -2.80
C ILE A 39 3.36 9.39 -4.20
N PRO A 40 4.63 9.55 -4.63
CA PRO A 40 5.03 9.16 -5.98
C PRO A 40 5.29 7.65 -6.18
N ARG A 41 5.55 6.89 -5.11
CA ARG A 41 6.11 5.52 -5.21
C ARG A 41 5.20 4.43 -4.65
N MET A 42 4.47 4.72 -3.59
CA MET A 42 3.63 3.77 -2.87
C MET A 42 2.14 3.98 -3.12
N ILE A 43 1.76 4.93 -3.98
CA ILE A 43 0.37 5.04 -4.43
C ILE A 43 0.18 4.22 -5.70
N HIS A 44 -0.75 3.29 -5.65
CA HIS A 44 -1.20 2.58 -6.82
C HIS A 44 -1.87 3.55 -7.78
N ARG A 45 -1.49 3.51 -9.06
CA ARG A 45 -2.18 4.31 -10.08
C ARG A 45 -3.42 3.56 -10.59
N PRO A 46 -4.40 4.26 -11.17
CA PRO A 46 -5.58 3.63 -11.76
C PRO A 46 -5.21 2.48 -12.71
N CYS A 47 -5.81 1.33 -12.45
CA CYS A 47 -5.68 0.11 -13.26
C CYS A 47 -7.04 -0.60 -13.35
N GLY A 48 -7.07 -1.78 -13.97
CA GLY A 48 -8.33 -2.51 -14.13
C GLY A 48 -9.14 -1.94 -15.27
N GLU A 49 -10.45 -1.79 -15.05
CA GLU A 49 -11.37 -1.19 -16.01
C GLU A 49 -11.05 0.29 -16.26
N MET A 50 -10.49 0.99 -15.27
CA MET A 50 -10.08 2.40 -15.40
C MET A 50 -8.87 2.57 -16.33
N ASN A 51 -7.99 1.56 -16.40
CA ASN A 51 -6.86 1.57 -17.31
C ASN A 51 -6.34 0.14 -17.54
N VAL A 52 -6.61 -0.39 -18.73
CA VAL A 52 -6.22 -1.76 -19.12
C VAL A 52 -4.78 -1.85 -19.65
N ASN A 53 -4.16 -0.71 -19.97
CA ASN A 53 -2.87 -0.64 -20.67
C ASN A 53 -1.65 -0.54 -19.74
N VAL A 54 -1.78 -1.00 -18.48
CA VAL A 54 -0.73 -0.91 -17.46
C VAL A 54 -0.13 -2.28 -17.13
N PRO A 55 1.15 -2.36 -16.69
CA PRO A 55 1.84 -3.64 -16.45
C PRO A 55 1.21 -4.55 -15.38
N CYS A 56 0.40 -3.99 -14.48
CA CYS A 56 -0.32 -4.76 -13.46
C CYS A 56 -1.51 -5.56 -14.02
N MET A 57 -1.94 -5.29 -15.26
CA MET A 57 -2.98 -6.05 -15.95
C MET A 57 -2.40 -7.31 -16.61
N LYS A 58 -3.08 -8.44 -16.46
CA LYS A 58 -2.77 -9.70 -17.16
C LYS A 58 -4.04 -10.27 -17.78
N ASN A 59 -4.06 -10.41 -19.09
CA ASN A 59 -5.22 -10.88 -19.86
C ASN A 59 -6.51 -10.08 -19.59
N GLY A 60 -6.40 -8.76 -19.40
CA GLY A 60 -7.55 -7.89 -19.11
C GLY A 60 -8.06 -7.95 -17.66
N LEU A 61 -7.45 -8.76 -16.80
CA LEU A 61 -7.74 -8.81 -15.37
C LEU A 61 -6.58 -8.23 -14.57
N ALA A 62 -6.85 -7.41 -13.56
CA ALA A 62 -5.82 -7.01 -12.62
C ALA A 62 -5.28 -8.25 -11.88
N ARG A 63 -3.98 -8.29 -11.61
CA ARG A 63 -3.40 -9.40 -10.83
C ARG A 63 -4.10 -9.48 -9.48
N LYS A 64 -4.67 -10.64 -9.16
CA LYS A 64 -5.47 -10.91 -7.95
C LYS A 64 -4.83 -10.41 -6.64
N ILE A 65 -3.50 -10.50 -6.54
CA ILE A 65 -2.72 -10.03 -5.39
C ILE A 65 -2.89 -8.51 -5.19
N ILE A 66 -2.83 -7.72 -6.27
CA ILE A 66 -2.94 -6.26 -6.21
C ILE A 66 -4.34 -5.81 -5.79
N LEU A 67 -5.39 -6.53 -6.22
CA LEU A 67 -6.78 -6.17 -5.89
C LEU A 67 -7.19 -6.48 -4.45
N ASN A 68 -6.53 -7.45 -3.81
CA ASN A 68 -6.82 -7.83 -2.43
C ASN A 68 -6.17 -6.86 -1.43
N ASP A 69 -5.00 -6.32 -1.78
CA ASP A 69 -4.22 -5.41 -0.94
C ASP A 69 -4.55 -3.92 -1.16
N LEU A 70 -5.55 -3.58 -1.98
CA LEU A 70 -5.90 -2.19 -2.30
C LEU A 70 -7.39 -1.91 -2.06
N ARG A 71 -7.90 -2.42 -0.95
CA ARG A 71 -9.27 -2.14 -0.51
C ARG A 71 -9.21 -1.70 0.94
N LEU A 72 -10.08 -0.76 1.29
CA LEU A 72 -10.30 -0.38 2.68
C LEU A 72 -10.63 -1.62 3.51
N ALA A 73 -9.87 -1.81 4.58
CA ALA A 73 -9.96 -2.97 5.45
C ALA A 73 -9.79 -2.50 6.90
N PRO A 74 -10.70 -2.89 7.82
CA PRO A 74 -10.70 -2.36 9.19
C PRO A 74 -9.57 -2.93 10.06
N CYS A 75 -9.04 -4.10 9.70
CA CYS A 75 -7.94 -4.75 10.40
C CYS A 75 -7.11 -5.61 9.46
N THR A 76 -5.85 -5.83 9.84
CA THR A 76 -4.96 -6.75 9.15
C THR A 76 -5.40 -8.18 9.44
N ILE A 77 -5.51 -9.00 8.40
CA ILE A 77 -5.85 -10.42 8.53
C ILE A 77 -4.78 -11.27 7.85
N ARG A 78 -4.49 -12.42 8.44
CA ARG A 78 -3.59 -13.39 7.82
C ARG A 78 -4.27 -13.98 6.59
N GLY A 79 -3.72 -13.76 5.41
CA GLY A 79 -4.23 -14.36 4.18
C GLY A 79 -3.96 -15.86 4.14
N SER A 80 -4.72 -16.55 3.28
CA SER A 80 -4.64 -18.00 3.10
C SER A 80 -3.42 -18.46 2.30
N ASP A 81 -2.70 -17.53 1.67
CA ASP A 81 -1.56 -17.75 0.76
C ASP A 81 -0.25 -17.15 1.29
N TYR A 82 -0.09 -17.08 2.62
CA TYR A 82 1.08 -16.55 3.35
C TYR A 82 1.29 -15.03 3.27
N TYR A 83 0.49 -14.30 2.49
CA TYR A 83 0.50 -12.84 2.49
C TYR A 83 -0.60 -12.30 3.40
N PRO A 84 -0.30 -11.35 4.30
CA PRO A 84 -1.34 -10.67 5.05
C PRO A 84 -2.12 -9.72 4.13
N ILE A 85 -3.42 -9.60 4.38
CA ILE A 85 -4.23 -8.52 3.84
C ILE A 85 -4.15 -7.40 4.87
N TYR A 86 -3.48 -6.32 4.53
CA TYR A 86 -3.20 -5.23 5.46
C TYR A 86 -4.44 -4.40 5.76
N ARG A 87 -4.42 -3.74 6.92
CA ARG A 87 -5.39 -2.71 7.28
C ARG A 87 -5.15 -1.45 6.44
N HIS A 88 -6.19 -1.00 5.76
CA HIS A 88 -6.25 0.32 5.13
C HIS A 88 -7.33 1.10 5.87
N HIS A 89 -6.90 1.90 6.84
CA HIS A 89 -7.82 2.64 7.69
C HIS A 89 -8.53 3.73 6.88
N ASP A 90 -9.86 3.74 6.90
CA ASP A 90 -10.64 4.84 6.37
C ASP A 90 -10.65 5.98 7.39
N ASP A 91 -9.81 6.98 7.17
CA ASP A 91 -9.73 8.19 7.97
C ASP A 91 -10.47 9.39 7.32
N GLY A 92 -11.18 9.14 6.21
CA GLY A 92 -11.86 10.18 5.42
C GLY A 92 -10.95 11.15 4.69
N ARG A 93 -9.62 10.96 4.70
CA ARG A 93 -8.67 11.81 3.98
C ARG A 93 -8.49 11.31 2.55
N SER A 94 -8.42 12.25 1.61
CA SER A 94 -8.08 11.97 0.22
C SER A 94 -7.19 13.07 -0.33
N ILE A 95 -6.40 12.72 -1.34
CA ILE A 95 -5.47 13.63 -2.02
C ILE A 95 -5.66 13.55 -3.53
N ALA A 96 -5.43 14.67 -4.21
CA ALA A 96 -5.30 14.69 -5.67
C ALA A 96 -3.84 14.37 -6.04
N LEU A 97 -3.62 13.37 -6.89
CA LEU A 97 -2.27 12.99 -7.36
C LEU A 97 -1.77 13.86 -8.52
N ASP A 98 -2.66 14.53 -9.23
CA ASP A 98 -2.36 15.39 -10.36
C ASP A 98 -2.82 16.83 -10.10
N HIS A 99 -2.19 17.77 -10.81
CA HIS A 99 -2.53 19.18 -10.71
C HIS A 99 -3.90 19.51 -11.31
N ASN A 100 -4.45 18.61 -12.12
CA ASN A 100 -5.76 18.75 -12.75
C ASN A 100 -6.91 18.12 -11.95
N CYS A 101 -6.61 17.45 -10.83
CA CYS A 101 -7.57 16.78 -9.95
C CYS A 101 -8.33 15.61 -10.58
N ASP A 102 -7.84 15.00 -11.66
CA ASP A 102 -8.52 13.88 -12.32
C ASP A 102 -8.44 12.58 -11.50
N VAL A 103 -7.43 12.47 -10.61
CA VAL A 103 -7.23 11.28 -9.78
C VAL A 103 -7.16 11.64 -8.30
N VAL A 104 -8.28 11.40 -7.61
CA VAL A 104 -8.39 11.50 -6.16
C VAL A 104 -8.22 10.11 -5.55
N VAL A 105 -7.31 10.00 -4.58
CA VAL A 105 -7.00 8.73 -3.91
C VAL A 105 -7.08 8.87 -2.40
N ASP A 106 -7.45 7.76 -1.75
CA ASP A 106 -7.45 7.56 -0.31
C ASP A 106 -6.47 6.44 0.09
N ASN A 107 -6.52 6.01 1.35
CA ASN A 107 -5.67 4.94 1.87
C ASN A 107 -5.87 3.59 1.15
N GLY A 108 -7.02 3.36 0.50
CA GLY A 108 -7.27 2.14 -0.29
C GLY A 108 -6.37 2.02 -1.52
N TRP A 109 -5.72 3.11 -1.93
CA TRP A 109 -4.80 3.11 -3.08
C TRP A 109 -3.34 2.90 -2.68
N VAL A 110 -3.03 2.86 -1.39
CA VAL A 110 -1.66 2.77 -0.90
C VAL A 110 -1.19 1.32 -1.01
N VAL A 111 -0.11 1.08 -1.74
CA VAL A 111 0.61 -0.19 -1.72
C VAL A 111 1.34 -0.31 -0.37
N PRO A 112 1.19 -1.41 0.39
CA PRO A 112 1.84 -1.57 1.69
C PRO A 112 3.36 -1.38 1.61
N TYR A 113 3.92 -0.63 2.57
CA TYR A 113 5.33 -0.26 2.61
C TYR A 113 5.90 -0.29 4.03
N ASN A 114 7.21 -0.51 4.15
CA ASN A 114 7.94 -0.30 5.40
C ASN A 114 8.52 1.13 5.41
N PRO A 115 8.12 2.00 6.36
CA PRO A 115 8.55 3.41 6.36
C PRO A 115 10.07 3.59 6.40
N TRP A 116 10.76 2.78 7.20
CA TRP A 116 12.20 2.89 7.36
C TRP A 116 12.96 2.47 6.11
N LEU A 117 12.56 1.34 5.50
CA LEU A 117 13.17 0.86 4.25
C LEU A 117 12.91 1.84 3.11
N LEU A 118 11.70 2.40 3.02
CA LEU A 118 11.35 3.38 2.01
C LEU A 118 12.24 4.62 2.10
N LEU A 119 12.39 5.20 3.30
CA LEU A 119 13.20 6.39 3.50
C LEU A 119 14.71 6.13 3.35
N LYS A 120 15.17 4.92 3.69
CA LYS A 120 16.61 4.59 3.66
C LYS A 120 17.14 4.35 2.25
N TYR A 121 16.31 3.81 1.36
CA TYR A 121 16.74 3.35 0.03
C TYR A 121 16.01 4.08 -1.11
N ASP A 122 15.60 5.32 -0.85
CA ASP A 122 14.90 6.18 -1.81
C ASP A 122 15.75 6.60 -3.02
#